data_AF-A0A1G4IRN1-F1
#
_entry.id   AF-A0A1G4IRN1-F1
#
_cell.length_a   1.000
_cell.length_b   1.000
_cell.length_c   1.000
_cell.angle_alpha   90.00
_cell.angle_beta   90.00
_cell.angle_gamma   90.00
#
_symmetry.space_group_name_H-M   'P 1'
#
loop_
_entity.id
_entity.type
_entity.pdbx_description
1 polymer ?
#
loop_
_entity_poly.entity_id
_entity_poly.type
_entity_poly.pdbx_seq_one_letter_code
_entity_poly.pdbx_strand_id
1 'polypeptide(L)'
;MAYPKISIRFCTRCKWNLRSAWYLQELLQTFQDALAEVSLIPGEAGEFQVLGYIDANSAAIVLWDRKIDGGFPDSKFLKQRVKERVLESSEVGAHLAREVKSTTLVTEEDEKEGSSECHDCA
;
A
#
# COMPACT_ATOMS: atom_id res chain seq x y z
N MET A 1 6.45 5.75 -18.54
CA MET A 1 5.84 5.74 -17.20
C MET A 1 6.53 4.66 -16.41
N ALA A 2 7.02 4.99 -15.21
CA ALA A 2 7.72 4.03 -14.36
C ALA A 2 6.70 3.18 -13.60
N TYR A 3 7.05 1.92 -13.38
CA TYR A 3 6.29 0.92 -12.65
C TYR A 3 7.23 0.26 -11.64
N PRO A 4 6.75 -0.29 -10.52
CA PRO A 4 5.35 -0.51 -10.14
C PRO A 4 4.64 0.74 -9.59
N LYS A 5 3.32 0.83 -9.80
CA LYS A 5 2.49 1.94 -9.31
C LYS A 5 1.27 1.47 -8.50
N ILE A 6 0.85 2.30 -7.55
CA ILE A 6 -0.36 2.08 -6.75
C ILE A 6 -1.33 3.23 -6.96
N SER A 7 -2.61 2.92 -7.18
CA SER A 7 -3.66 3.93 -7.27
C SER A 7 -4.72 3.67 -6.20
N ILE A 8 -5.00 4.68 -5.38
CA ILE A 8 -6.06 4.66 -4.37
C ILE A 8 -7.23 5.48 -4.92
N ARG A 9 -8.32 4.80 -5.26
CA ARG A 9 -9.59 5.41 -5.65
C ARG A 9 -10.45 5.64 -4.43
N PHE A 10 -10.98 6.85 -4.25
CA PHE A 10 -11.80 7.16 -3.09
C PHE A 10 -12.91 8.18 -3.36
N CYS A 11 -14.00 8.03 -2.62
CA CYS A 11 -15.11 8.97 -2.61
C CYS A 11 -14.72 10.31 -1.95
N THR A 12 -14.66 11.38 -2.76
CA THR A 12 -14.38 12.75 -2.28
C THR A 12 -15.51 13.30 -1.38
N ARG A 13 -16.76 12.95 -1.68
CA ARG A 13 -17.96 13.37 -0.91
C ARG A 13 -18.03 12.75 0.48
N CYS A 14 -17.40 11.59 0.66
CA CYS A 14 -17.43 10.81 1.90
C CYS A 14 -16.39 11.29 2.92
N LYS A 15 -15.65 12.36 2.60
CA LYS A 15 -14.56 12.91 3.42
C LYS A 15 -13.43 11.90 3.70
N TRP A 16 -13.20 10.95 2.80
CA TRP A 16 -12.12 9.96 2.92
C TRP A 16 -10.76 10.45 2.37
N ASN A 17 -10.64 11.73 2.03
CA ASN A 17 -9.41 12.34 1.52
C ASN A 17 -8.23 12.11 2.48
N LEU A 18 -8.41 12.44 3.77
CA LEU A 18 -7.38 12.31 4.79
C LEU A 18 -6.95 10.86 4.99
N ARG A 19 -7.91 9.93 4.98
CA ARG A 19 -7.64 8.51 5.11
C ARG A 19 -6.83 7.98 3.92
N SER A 20 -7.21 8.40 2.71
CA SER A 20 -6.53 8.01 1.47
C SER A 20 -5.10 8.55 1.42
N ALA A 21 -4.92 9.82 1.83
CA ALA A 21 -3.61 10.44 1.94
C ALA A 21 -2.73 9.76 2.99
N TRP A 22 -3.29 9.33 4.12
CA TRP A 22 -2.57 8.55 5.12
C TRP A 22 -2.07 7.21 4.58
N TYR A 23 -2.92 6.44 3.88
CA TYR A 23 -2.46 5.20 3.23
C TYR A 23 -1.36 5.45 2.20
N LEU A 24 -1.46 6.53 1.42
CA LEU A 24 -0.40 6.92 0.49
C LEU A 24 0.92 7.18 1.23
N GLN A 25 0.89 7.91 2.33
CA GLN A 25 2.09 8.20 3.14
C GLN A 25 2.69 6.92 3.72
N GLU A 26 1.86 6.03 4.28
CA GLU A 26 2.29 4.74 4.80
C GLU A 26 3.00 3.87 3.74
N LEU A 27 2.47 3.87 2.51
CA LEU A 27 3.05 3.12 1.39
C LEU A 27 4.39 3.72 0.95
N LEU A 28 4.46 5.04 0.78
CA LEU A 28 5.70 5.71 0.38
C LEU A 28 6.80 5.58 1.45
N GLN A 29 6.44 5.70 2.74
CA GLN A 29 7.39 5.52 3.83
C GLN A 29 7.92 4.08 3.93
N THR A 30 7.09 3.09 3.61
CA THR A 30 7.49 1.68 3.73
C THR A 30 8.30 1.21 2.53
N PHE A 31 7.90 1.60 1.32
CA PHE A 31 8.46 1.04 0.09
C PHE A 31 9.48 1.95 -0.61
N GLN A 32 9.49 3.24 -0.29
CA GLN A 32 10.47 4.21 -0.81
C GLN A 32 10.70 4.01 -2.32
N ASP A 33 11.93 3.68 -2.72
CA ASP A 33 12.35 3.53 -4.12
C ASP A 33 11.77 2.30 -4.84
N ALA A 34 11.15 1.36 -4.11
CA ALA A 34 10.52 0.19 -4.72
C ALA A 34 9.21 0.52 -5.44
N LEU A 35 8.60 1.69 -5.17
CA LEU A 35 7.41 2.17 -5.86
C LEU A 35 7.75 3.36 -6.75
N ALA A 36 7.37 3.28 -8.02
CA ALA A 36 7.55 4.37 -8.95
C ALA A 36 6.55 5.52 -8.74
N GLU A 37 5.32 5.18 -8.34
CA GLU A 37 4.23 6.15 -8.19
C GLU A 37 3.17 5.63 -7.21
N VAL A 38 2.67 6.54 -6.36
CA VAL A 38 1.40 6.33 -5.65
C VAL A 38 0.47 7.49 -5.96
N SER A 39 -0.71 7.21 -6.52
CA SER A 39 -1.66 8.23 -6.96
C SER A 39 -3.02 8.14 -6.26
N LEU A 40 -3.59 9.31 -6.00
CA LEU A 40 -4.90 9.51 -5.38
C LEU A 40 -5.91 9.89 -6.45
N ILE A 41 -6.92 9.05 -6.66
CA ILE A 41 -7.90 9.23 -7.74
C ILE A 41 -9.29 9.48 -7.13
N PRO A 42 -9.92 10.63 -7.42
CA PRO A 42 -11.33 10.85 -7.10
C PRO A 42 -12.22 9.80 -7.77
N GLY A 43 -13.00 9.09 -6.98
CA GLY A 43 -13.92 8.04 -7.43
C GLY A 43 -15.38 8.36 -7.17
N GLU A 44 -16.23 7.35 -7.38
CA GLU A 44 -17.67 7.45 -7.19
C GLU A 44 -18.08 7.48 -5.70
N ALA A 45 -19.37 7.72 -5.46
CA ALA A 45 -19.92 7.75 -4.10
C ALA A 45 -19.76 6.39 -3.41
N GLY A 46 -19.13 6.39 -2.23
CA GLY A 46 -18.91 5.18 -1.43
C GLY A 46 -17.82 4.24 -1.94
N GLU A 47 -17.09 4.62 -3.00
CA GLU A 47 -15.96 3.87 -3.52
C GLU A 47 -14.72 4.08 -2.64
N PHE A 48 -14.06 2.98 -2.30
CA PHE A 48 -12.70 2.99 -1.78
C PHE A 48 -12.00 1.73 -2.27
N GLN A 49 -11.07 1.89 -3.19
CA GLN A 49 -10.37 0.77 -3.85
C GLN A 49 -8.88 1.07 -3.96
N VAL A 50 -8.05 0.07 -3.67
CA VAL A 50 -6.60 0.15 -3.83
C VAL A 50 -6.21 -0.79 -4.96
N LEU A 51 -5.59 -0.23 -5.99
CA LEU A 51 -5.18 -0.92 -7.21
C LEU A 51 -3.66 -0.89 -7.33
N GLY A 52 -3.04 -2.02 -7.63
CA GLY A 52 -1.62 -2.14 -7.97
C GLY A 52 -1.43 -2.42 -9.45
N TYR A 53 -0.35 -1.88 -10.03
CA TYR A 53 0.04 -2.16 -11.41
C TYR A 53 1.53 -2.47 -11.47
N ILE A 54 1.89 -3.61 -12.06
CA ILE A 54 3.27 -4.09 -12.16
C ILE A 54 3.94 -3.54 -13.42
N ASP A 55 3.21 -3.44 -14.52
CA ASP A 55 3.70 -2.93 -15.80
C ASP A 55 2.57 -2.26 -16.60
N ALA A 56 2.92 -1.72 -17.77
CA ALA A 56 1.98 -0.97 -18.61
C ALA A 56 0.91 -1.83 -19.27
N ASN A 57 1.19 -3.11 -19.51
CA ASN A 57 0.31 -4.04 -20.21
C ASN A 57 -0.45 -4.97 -19.25
N SER A 58 0.01 -5.08 -18.01
CA SER A 58 -0.65 -5.87 -16.97
C SER A 58 -1.97 -5.25 -16.53
N ALA A 59 -2.92 -6.13 -16.25
CA ALA A 59 -4.18 -5.76 -15.65
C ALA A 59 -3.97 -5.20 -14.23
N ALA A 60 -4.87 -4.29 -13.83
CA ALA A 60 -4.88 -3.75 -12.48
C ALA A 60 -5.15 -4.87 -11.46
N ILE A 61 -4.29 -4.97 -10.45
CA ILE A 61 -4.43 -5.93 -9.35
C ILE A 61 -5.23 -5.26 -8.24
N VAL A 62 -6.38 -5.84 -7.89
CA VAL A 62 -7.20 -5.36 -6.77
C VAL A 62 -6.56 -5.77 -5.45
N LEU A 63 -5.93 -4.81 -4.78
CA LEU A 63 -5.32 -4.98 -3.47
C LEU A 63 -6.36 -4.86 -2.36
N TRP A 64 -7.35 -3.99 -2.54
CA TRP A 64 -8.48 -3.86 -1.61
C TRP A 64 -9.69 -3.27 -2.31
N ASP A 65 -10.88 -3.77 -2.00
CA ASP A 65 -12.13 -3.14 -2.41
C ASP A 65 -13.12 -3.09 -1.24
N ARG A 66 -13.50 -1.88 -0.83
CA ARG A 66 -14.47 -1.68 0.26
C ARG A 66 -15.81 -2.39 0.02
N LYS A 67 -16.27 -2.53 -1.22
CA LYS A 67 -17.54 -3.19 -1.54
C LYS A 67 -17.46 -4.71 -1.35
N ILE A 68 -16.28 -5.29 -1.53
CA ILE A 68 -16.03 -6.74 -1.48
C ILE A 68 -15.54 -7.14 -0.09
N ASP A 69 -14.47 -6.51 0.38
CA ASP A 69 -13.78 -6.84 1.62
C ASP A 69 -14.44 -6.21 2.85
N GLY A 70 -15.25 -5.16 2.66
CA GLY A 70 -15.95 -4.47 3.73
C GLY A 70 -15.04 -3.56 4.55
N GLY A 71 -15.40 -2.27 4.64
CA GLY A 71 -14.65 -1.32 5.44
C GLY A 71 -13.30 -0.92 4.83
N PHE A 72 -12.29 -0.70 5.67
CA PHE A 72 -10.99 -0.19 5.29
C PHE A 72 -9.88 -1.18 5.69
N PRO A 73 -8.81 -1.30 4.89
CA PRO A 73 -7.75 -2.23 5.19
C PRO A 73 -6.96 -1.78 6.41
N ASP A 74 -6.46 -2.74 7.19
CA ASP A 74 -5.39 -2.45 8.15
C ASP A 74 -4.10 -2.09 7.39
N SER A 75 -3.29 -1.16 7.91
CA SER A 75 -2.08 -0.72 7.22
C SER A 75 -1.06 -1.83 7.07
N LYS A 76 -0.92 -2.73 8.06
CA LYS A 76 -0.01 -3.88 7.96
C LYS A 76 -0.48 -4.84 6.88
N PHE A 77 -1.79 -5.12 6.85
CA PHE A 77 -2.38 -5.98 5.82
C PHE A 77 -2.20 -5.41 4.42
N LEU A 78 -2.45 -4.11 4.23
CA LEU A 78 -2.28 -3.46 2.93
C LEU A 78 -0.83 -3.52 2.46
N LYS A 79 0.13 -3.23 3.35
CA LYS A 79 1.57 -3.30 3.05
C LYS A 79 2.00 -4.72 2.68
N GLN A 80 1.57 -5.72 3.44
CA GLN A 80 1.84 -7.12 3.11
C GLN A 80 1.31 -7.49 1.72
N ARG A 81 0.06 -7.12 1.43
CA ARG A 81 -0.57 -7.45 0.14
C ARG A 81 0.09 -6.74 -1.04
N VAL A 82 0.55 -5.50 -0.85
CA VAL A 82 1.36 -4.77 -1.84
C VAL A 82 2.65 -5.51 -2.12
N LYS A 83 3.38 -5.92 -1.07
CA LYS A 83 4.63 -6.66 -1.23
C LYS A 83 4.41 -7.95 -2.03
N GLU A 84 3.46 -8.78 -1.60
CA GLU A 84 3.21 -10.10 -2.21
C GLU A 84 2.71 -10.02 -3.66
N ARG A 85 1.88 -9.01 -3.98
CA ARG A 85 1.16 -8.97 -5.26
C ARG A 85 1.75 -8.00 -6.29
N VAL A 86 2.53 -7.02 -5.86
CA VAL A 86 3.06 -5.96 -6.74
C VAL A 86 4.58 -6.01 -6.83
N LEU A 87 5.27 -6.25 -5.71
CA LEU A 87 6.74 -6.23 -5.65
C LEU A 87 7.36 -7.62 -5.85
N GLU A 88 6.80 -8.65 -5.22
CA GLU A 88 7.33 -10.02 -5.26
C GLU A 88 6.92 -10.79 -6.53
N SER A 89 5.96 -10.26 -7.28
CA SER A 89 5.67 -10.70 -8.65
C SER A 89 6.72 -10.26 -9.66
N SER A 90 7.72 -9.45 -9.25
CA SER A 90 8.67 -8.84 -10.17
C SER A 90 9.85 -9.73 -10.56
N GLU A 91 10.06 -10.88 -9.93
CA GLU A 91 10.90 -11.98 -10.43
C GLU A 91 10.91 -13.11 -9.40
N VAL A 92 10.80 -14.36 -9.87
CA VAL A 92 10.86 -15.57 -9.04
C VAL A 92 12.17 -15.58 -8.24
N GLY A 93 12.12 -15.18 -6.97
CA GLY A 93 13.22 -15.20 -6.02
C GLY A 93 12.76 -15.85 -4.72
N ALA A 94 13.28 -17.05 -4.45
CA ALA A 94 12.86 -17.89 -3.35
C ALA A 94 13.04 -17.25 -1.96
N HIS A 95 12.17 -17.71 -1.05
CA HIS A 95 12.27 -17.65 0.42
C HIS A 95 11.59 -16.44 1.10
N LEU A 96 10.33 -16.61 1.50
CA LEU A 96 9.96 -16.90 2.90
C LEU A 96 8.43 -17.04 3.03
N ALA A 97 7.97 -18.29 3.13
CA ALA A 97 6.67 -18.58 3.70
C ALA A 97 6.70 -18.21 5.19
N ARG A 98 5.85 -17.28 5.61
CA ARG A 98 5.34 -17.24 6.97
C ARG A 98 3.93 -16.67 6.97
N GLU A 99 2.95 -17.56 6.99
CA GLU A 99 1.56 -17.23 7.21
C GLU A 99 1.40 -16.49 8.55
N VAL A 100 0.92 -15.25 8.50
CA VAL A 100 0.55 -14.51 9.71
C VAL A 100 -0.93 -14.73 9.95
N LYS A 101 -1.23 -15.68 10.85
CA LYS A 101 -2.56 -15.95 11.35
C LYS A 101 -3.03 -14.75 12.19
N SER A 102 -4.18 -14.19 11.82
CA SER A 102 -4.88 -13.11 12.51
C SER A 102 -5.06 -13.41 14.00
N THR A 103 -4.35 -12.69 14.87
CA THR A 103 -4.63 -12.60 16.30
C THR A 103 -4.30 -11.19 16.80
N THR A 104 -5.37 -10.48 17.16
CA THR A 104 -5.54 -9.56 18.30
C THR A 104 -4.35 -8.70 18.74
N LEU A 105 -4.58 -7.39 18.64
CA LEU A 105 -3.82 -6.26 19.18
C LEU A 105 -3.19 -6.54 20.56
N VAL A 106 -1.85 -6.44 20.63
CA VAL A 106 -1.13 -6.10 21.86
C VAL A 106 -0.13 -5.01 21.49
N THR A 107 -0.21 -3.90 22.21
CA THR A 107 0.74 -2.79 22.21
C THR A 107 1.97 -3.19 23.02
N GLU A 108 3.16 -2.99 22.48
CA GLU A 108 4.38 -2.81 23.25
C GLU A 108 5.38 -2.03 22.40
N GLU A 109 5.91 -0.98 23.03
CA GLU A 109 6.90 -0.04 22.52
C GLU A 109 8.26 -0.74 22.41
N ASP A 110 8.99 -0.50 21.32
CA ASP A 110 10.43 -0.75 21.29
C ASP A 110 11.12 0.33 20.45
N GLU A 111 11.80 1.22 21.17
CA GLU A 111 12.84 2.10 20.67
C GLU A 111 14.04 1.24 20.21
N LYS A 112 14.54 1.50 19.00
CA LYS A 112 15.93 1.97 18.80
C LYS A 112 16.29 2.16 17.32
N GLU A 113 16.63 3.41 17.04
CA GLU A 113 17.80 3.91 16.31
C GLU A 113 18.42 3.03 15.21
N GLY A 114 18.28 3.53 13.98
CA GLY A 114 19.26 3.37 12.91
C GLY A 114 19.38 4.70 12.18
N SER A 115 20.31 5.55 12.63
CA SER A 115 20.69 6.79 11.97
C SER A 115 21.32 6.47 10.62
N SER A 116 20.60 6.76 9.53
CA SER A 116 21.24 7.14 8.28
C SER A 116 20.97 8.63 8.11
N GLU A 117 22.03 9.41 8.19
CA GLU A 117 22.00 10.86 8.06
C GLU A 117 21.46 11.21 6.67
N CYS A 118 20.20 11.68 6.62
CA CYS A 118 19.62 12.24 5.43
C CYS A 118 20.16 13.67 5.29
N HIS A 119 21.34 13.77 4.69
CA HIS A 119 22.02 15.03 4.41
C HIS A 119 21.31 15.72 3.25
N ASP A 120 20.22 16.42 3.57
CA ASP A 120 19.31 17.13 2.66
C ASP A 120 18.81 16.29 1.47
N CYS A 121 17.51 16.07 1.42
CA CYS A 121 16.82 15.83 0.15
C CYS A 121 17.03 17.05 -0.76
N ALA A 122 18.19 17.11 -1.43
CA ALA A 122 18.57 18.11 -2.41
C ALA A 122 18.06 17.73 -3.81
#